data_AF-A0A531KC02-F1
#
_entry.id   AF-A0A531KC02-F1
#
_cell.length_a   1.000
_cell.length_b   1.000
_cell.length_c   1.000
_cell.angle_alpha   90.00
_cell.angle_beta   90.00
_cell.angle_gamma   90.00
#
_symmetry.space_group_name_H-M   'P 1'
#
loop_
_entity.id
_entity.type
_entity.pdbx_description
1 polymer ?
#
loop_
_entity_poly.entity_id
_entity_poly.type
_entity_poly.pdbx_seq_one_letter_code
_entity_poly.pdbx_strand_id
1 'polypeptide(L)'
;AITRLVSDAGDVVDVRDASGFWPGLAGTGSADHIAFRAEDVQQVTTVEGELARLNSTVTTIHDRKYFTSLYVRESGGTLLELATDGPGFTVDEPLETLGSQLFIPPSDAERADDIRVMLPQFSMPGEARVIYRELPFIHRFHTP
;
A
#
# COMPACT_ATOMS: atom_id res chain seq x y z
N ALA A 1 26.74 8.72 10.15
CA ALA A 1 26.64 9.89 9.26
C ALA A 1 25.32 9.81 8.47
N ILE A 2 24.81 10.93 7.95
CA ILE A 2 23.59 10.94 7.12
C ILE A 2 24.02 11.19 5.67
N THR A 3 23.60 10.32 4.75
CA THR A 3 23.71 10.53 3.31
C THR A 3 22.37 11.07 2.80
N ARG A 4 22.37 12.29 2.27
CA ARG A 4 21.17 12.94 1.74
C ARG A 4 21.12 12.81 0.22
N LEU A 5 20.01 12.28 -0.28
CA LEU A 5 19.65 12.26 -1.69
C LEU A 5 18.55 13.30 -1.92
N VAL A 6 18.67 14.10 -2.99
CA VAL A 6 17.70 15.14 -3.35
C VAL A 6 17.28 14.93 -4.79
N SER A 7 15.98 14.86 -5.05
CA SER A 7 15.43 14.77 -6.41
C SER A 7 15.39 16.14 -7.08
N ASP A 8 15.22 16.17 -8.41
CA ASP A 8 15.05 17.41 -9.16
C ASP A 8 13.78 18.20 -8.73
N ALA A 9 12.78 17.50 -8.20
CA ALA A 9 11.57 18.08 -7.64
C ALA A 9 11.76 18.64 -6.21
N GLY A 10 12.92 18.41 -5.59
CA GLY A 10 13.24 18.85 -4.23
C GLY A 10 12.85 17.86 -3.13
N ASP A 11 12.37 16.66 -3.48
CA ASP A 11 12.12 15.60 -2.51
C ASP A 11 13.44 15.09 -1.93
N VAL A 12 13.42 14.71 -0.66
CA VAL A 12 14.63 14.35 0.08
C VAL A 12 14.51 12.95 0.68
N VAL A 13 15.52 12.12 0.44
CA VAL A 13 15.72 10.84 1.13
C VAL A 13 17.01 10.90 1.93
N ASP A 14 16.90 10.82 3.25
CA ASP A 14 18.04 10.73 4.16
C ASP A 14 18.30 9.27 4.53
N VAL A 15 19.43 8.72 4.07
CA VAL A 15 19.91 7.39 4.43
C VAL A 15 20.83 7.51 5.64
N ARG A 16 20.51 6.77 6.69
CA ARG A 16 21.29 6.74 7.93
C ARG A 16 21.91 5.36 8.12
N ASP A 17 23.19 5.36 8.51
CA ASP A 17 23.82 4.14 9.01
C ASP A 17 23.18 3.77 10.35
N ALA A 18 22.50 2.62 10.34
CA ALA A 18 21.82 2.05 11.51
C ALA A 18 22.67 0.97 12.20
N SER A 19 23.96 0.85 11.86
CA SER A 19 24.88 -0.09 12.52
C SER A 19 24.86 0.09 14.04
N GLY A 20 24.70 -1.01 14.78
CA GLY A 20 24.63 -1.01 16.24
C GLY A 20 23.22 -0.77 16.82
N PHE A 21 22.21 -0.47 15.99
CA PHE A 21 20.82 -0.50 16.40
C PHE A 21 20.20 -1.88 16.15
N TRP A 22 19.14 -2.20 16.90
CA TRP A 22 18.35 -3.40 16.67
C TRP A 22 17.57 -3.27 15.35
N PRO A 23 17.48 -4.34 14.54
CA PRO A 23 16.61 -4.34 13.37
C PRO A 23 15.16 -4.02 13.75
N GLY A 24 14.47 -3.31 12.86
CA GLY A 24 13.03 -3.10 13.00
C GLY A 24 12.27 -4.43 12.96
N LEU A 25 11.21 -4.52 13.74
CA LEU A 25 10.27 -5.65 13.70
C LEU A 25 9.04 -5.24 12.90
N ALA A 26 8.64 -6.09 11.95
CA ALA A 26 7.40 -5.88 11.22
C ALA A 26 6.19 -6.01 12.16
N GLY A 27 5.26 -5.07 12.06
CA GLY A 27 4.01 -5.12 12.81
C GLY A 27 3.23 -3.80 12.80
N THR A 28 2.19 -3.75 13.62
CA THR A 28 1.37 -2.55 13.77
C THR A 28 2.24 -1.36 14.18
N GLY A 29 2.21 -0.29 13.39
CA GLY A 29 2.97 0.93 13.64
C GLY A 29 4.33 1.02 12.93
N SER A 30 4.76 -0.02 12.21
CA SER A 30 5.92 0.05 11.31
C SER A 30 5.49 0.32 9.87
N ALA A 31 6.23 1.16 9.14
CA ALA A 31 6.07 1.27 7.69
C ALA A 31 6.53 -0.04 7.02
N ASP A 32 5.71 -0.57 6.11
CA ASP A 32 5.99 -1.82 5.41
C ASP A 32 6.96 -1.63 4.23
N HIS A 33 6.71 -0.60 3.42
CA HIS A 33 7.55 -0.21 2.28
C HIS A 33 7.41 1.28 1.98
N ILE A 34 8.28 1.77 1.09
CA ILE A 34 8.21 3.12 0.52
C ILE A 34 8.13 2.97 -1.01
N ALA A 35 7.17 3.65 -1.63
CA ALA A 35 7.01 3.68 -3.07
C ALA A 35 7.61 4.96 -3.68
N PHE A 36 8.37 4.78 -4.76
CA PHE A 36 8.89 5.83 -5.62
C PHE A 36 8.08 5.87 -6.91
N ARG A 37 7.99 7.05 -7.51
CA ARG A 37 7.22 7.26 -8.73
C ARG A 37 7.98 6.79 -9.96
N ALA A 38 7.28 6.09 -10.83
CA ALA A 38 7.65 5.89 -12.22
C ALA A 38 6.65 6.61 -13.13
N GLU A 39 7.14 7.20 -14.21
CA GLU A 39 6.32 7.86 -15.22
C GLU A 39 5.35 6.86 -15.86
N ASP A 40 5.86 5.67 -16.22
CA ASP A 40 5.08 4.65 -16.91
C ASP A 40 5.62 3.21 -16.71
N VAL A 41 4.93 2.25 -17.33
CA VAL A 41 5.30 0.83 -17.30
C VAL A 41 6.64 0.57 -18.01
N GLN A 42 7.02 1.40 -18.98
CA GLN A 42 8.30 1.26 -19.67
C GLN A 42 9.46 1.58 -18.72
N GLN A 43 9.34 2.61 -17.89
CA GLN A 43 10.32 2.89 -16.84
C GLN A 43 10.40 1.74 -15.83
N VAL A 44 9.26 1.22 -15.37
CA VAL A 44 9.23 0.07 -14.43
C VAL A 44 9.97 -1.14 -15.00
N THR A 45 9.69 -1.52 -16.25
CA THR A 45 10.33 -2.67 -16.90
C THR A 45 11.81 -2.44 -17.20
N THR A 46 12.20 -1.20 -17.50
CA THR A 46 13.61 -0.83 -17.67
C THR A 46 14.39 -1.02 -16.37
N VAL A 47 13.87 -0.49 -15.26
CA VAL A 47 14.50 -0.59 -13.94
C VAL A 47 14.56 -2.04 -13.45
N GLU A 48 13.53 -2.85 -13.72
CA GLU A 48 13.54 -4.28 -13.41
C GLU A 48 14.71 -4.99 -14.10
N GLY A 49 14.91 -4.73 -15.40
CA GLY A 49 16.02 -5.31 -16.16
C GLY A 49 17.39 -4.85 -15.68
N GLU A 50 17.52 -3.62 -15.19
CA GLU A 50 18.75 -3.12 -14.57
C GLU A 50 19.03 -3.80 -13.23
N LEU A 51 18.04 -3.93 -12.37
CA LEU A 51 18.16 -4.61 -11.07
C LEU A 51 18.52 -6.09 -11.24
N ALA A 52 17.93 -6.76 -12.23
CA ALA A 52 18.24 -8.15 -12.57
C ALA A 52 19.72 -8.33 -12.95
N ARG A 53 20.32 -7.37 -13.68
CA ARG A 53 21.75 -7.40 -14.06
C ARG A 53 22.69 -7.18 -12.88
N LEU A 54 22.23 -6.49 -11.84
CA LEU A 54 23.01 -6.22 -10.64
C LEU A 54 23.02 -7.38 -9.63
N ASN A 55 22.40 -8.53 -9.96
CA ASN A 55 22.15 -9.63 -9.03
C ASN A 55 21.43 -9.15 -7.75
N SER A 56 20.50 -8.21 -7.91
CA SER A 56 19.66 -7.74 -6.82
C SER A 56 18.79 -8.88 -6.27
N THR A 57 18.18 -8.67 -5.10
CA THR A 57 17.15 -9.60 -4.59
C THR A 57 16.02 -9.76 -5.61
N VAL A 58 15.24 -10.84 -5.48
CA VAL A 58 14.08 -11.12 -6.34
C VAL A 58 13.22 -9.88 -6.55
N THR A 59 13.10 -9.48 -7.82
CA THR A 59 12.20 -8.44 -8.30
C THR A 59 10.83 -9.04 -8.61
N THR A 60 9.75 -8.33 -8.29
CA THR A 60 8.39 -8.75 -8.70
C THR A 60 7.60 -7.57 -9.22
N ILE A 61 7.03 -7.71 -10.42
CA ILE A 61 6.10 -6.75 -11.02
C ILE A 61 4.67 -7.23 -10.78
N HIS A 62 3.80 -6.33 -10.34
CA HIS A 62 2.37 -6.59 -10.15
C HIS A 62 1.54 -5.49 -10.81
N ASP A 63 0.43 -5.89 -11.43
CA ASP A 63 -0.65 -4.99 -11.79
C ASP A 63 -1.58 -4.81 -10.59
N ARG A 64 -1.64 -3.58 -10.07
CA ARG A 64 -2.46 -3.22 -8.90
C ARG A 64 -3.75 -2.50 -9.30
N LYS A 65 -4.17 -2.58 -10.57
CA LYS A 65 -5.29 -1.86 -11.19
C LYS A 65 -5.10 -0.35 -11.28
N TYR A 66 -4.68 0.29 -10.18
CA TYR A 66 -4.49 1.74 -10.07
C TYR A 66 -3.08 2.18 -10.48
N PHE A 67 -2.13 1.25 -10.45
CA PHE A 67 -0.73 1.45 -10.86
C PHE A 67 -0.07 0.08 -11.12
N THR A 68 1.05 0.08 -11.83
CA THR A 68 1.96 -1.06 -11.93
C THR A 68 3.10 -0.87 -10.94
N SER A 69 3.37 -1.88 -10.13
CA SER A 69 4.36 -1.84 -9.04
C SER A 69 5.50 -2.83 -9.27
N LEU A 70 6.74 -2.41 -9.07
CA LEU A 70 7.94 -3.25 -8.96
C LEU A 70 8.45 -3.22 -7.52
N TYR A 71 8.59 -4.38 -6.88
CA TYR A 71 9.16 -4.50 -5.54
C TYR A 71 10.57 -5.06 -5.56
N VAL A 72 11.43 -4.51 -4.71
CA VAL A 72 12.80 -5.00 -4.45
C VAL A 72 13.19 -4.75 -3.00
N ARG A 73 13.94 -5.67 -2.39
CA ARG A 73 14.53 -5.45 -1.06
C ARG A 73 15.95 -4.93 -1.21
N GLU A 74 16.25 -3.82 -0.55
CA GLU A 74 17.63 -3.34 -0.44
C GLU A 74 18.40 -4.12 0.63
N SER A 75 19.73 -3.93 0.68
CA SER A 75 20.65 -4.67 1.55
C SER A 75 20.33 -4.65 3.05
N GLY A 76 19.76 -3.57 3.58
CA GLY A 76 19.28 -3.40 4.95
C GLY A 76 17.91 -4.01 5.21
N GLY A 77 17.29 -4.62 4.18
CA GLY A 77 16.03 -5.33 4.29
C GLY A 77 14.79 -4.47 4.07
N THR A 78 14.94 -3.15 3.87
CA THR A 78 13.82 -2.26 3.55
C THR A 78 13.18 -2.69 2.22
N LEU A 79 11.86 -2.78 2.18
CA LEU A 79 11.14 -3.04 0.94
C LEU A 79 10.92 -1.71 0.22
N LEU A 80 11.45 -1.62 -1.00
CA LEU A 80 11.25 -0.48 -1.88
C LEU A 80 10.30 -0.89 -3.00
N GLU A 81 9.45 0.05 -3.39
CA GLU A 81 8.53 -0.08 -4.50
C GLU A 81 8.81 1.01 -5.53
N LEU A 82 8.71 0.66 -6.81
CA LEU A 82 8.63 1.61 -7.92
C LEU A 82 7.25 1.45 -8.56
N ALA A 83 6.41 2.48 -8.45
CA ALA A 83 5.01 2.45 -8.85
C ALA A 83 4.71 3.51 -9.92
N THR A 84 3.96 3.14 -10.96
CA THR A 84 3.57 4.08 -12.02
C THR A 84 2.61 5.16 -11.51
N ASP A 85 2.72 6.37 -12.06
CA ASP A 85 1.83 7.49 -11.71
C ASP A 85 0.37 7.25 -12.10
N GLY A 86 0.14 6.51 -13.19
CA GLY A 86 -1.18 6.19 -13.73
C GLY A 86 -1.52 4.70 -13.66
N PRO A 87 -2.80 4.33 -13.89
CA PRO A 87 -3.92 5.23 -14.24
C PRO A 87 -4.49 6.05 -13.06
N GLY A 88 -4.16 5.68 -11.82
CA GLY A 88 -4.70 6.32 -10.61
C GLY A 88 -6.09 5.82 -10.20
N PHE A 89 -6.59 6.35 -9.09
CA PHE A 89 -7.85 5.87 -8.49
C PHE A 89 -9.12 6.37 -9.19
N THR A 90 -9.01 7.32 -10.12
CA THR A 90 -10.18 7.86 -10.84
C THR A 90 -10.60 7.00 -12.04
N VAL A 91 -10.00 5.82 -12.21
CA VAL A 91 -10.29 4.89 -13.30
C VAL A 91 -11.67 4.23 -13.13
N ASP A 92 -12.12 4.07 -11.89
CA ASP A 92 -13.35 3.35 -11.53
C ASP A 92 -14.19 4.04 -10.45
N GLU A 93 -13.75 5.19 -9.93
CA GLU A 93 -14.53 6.03 -9.03
C GLU A 93 -14.34 7.52 -9.37
N PRO A 94 -15.41 8.33 -9.46
CA PRO A 94 -15.27 9.76 -9.73
C PRO A 94 -14.68 10.47 -8.50
N LEU A 95 -13.94 11.56 -8.74
CA LEU A 95 -13.19 12.29 -7.70
C LEU A 95 -14.10 12.76 -6.55
N GLU A 96 -15.33 13.14 -6.86
CA GLU A 96 -16.31 13.67 -5.91
C GLU A 96 -16.77 12.62 -4.87
N THR A 97 -16.65 11.34 -5.20
CA THR A 97 -17.08 10.24 -4.32
C THR A 97 -15.95 9.27 -4.01
N LEU A 98 -14.69 9.69 -4.19
CA LEU A 98 -13.52 8.85 -4.01
C LEU A 98 -13.42 8.31 -2.56
N GLY A 99 -13.20 7.00 -2.42
CA GLY A 99 -13.15 6.28 -1.16
C GLY A 99 -14.51 5.99 -0.52
N SER A 100 -15.63 6.24 -1.22
CA SER A 100 -16.98 6.03 -0.65
C SER A 100 -17.52 4.62 -0.87
N GLN A 101 -16.98 3.87 -1.84
CA GLN A 101 -17.42 2.51 -2.13
C GLN A 101 -16.37 1.48 -1.76
N LEU A 102 -16.85 0.33 -1.26
CA LEU A 102 -16.02 -0.85 -1.07
C LEU A 102 -15.93 -1.62 -2.39
N PHE A 103 -14.73 -1.64 -2.98
CA PHE A 103 -14.41 -2.47 -4.13
C PHE A 103 -13.94 -3.86 -3.68
N ILE A 104 -14.57 -4.90 -4.24
CA ILE A 104 -14.12 -6.28 -4.10
C ILE A 104 -13.38 -6.67 -5.39
N PRO A 105 -12.15 -7.20 -5.32
CA PRO A 105 -11.43 -7.67 -6.50
C PRO A 105 -12.26 -8.69 -7.29
N PRO A 106 -12.23 -8.68 -8.64
CA PRO A 106 -12.99 -9.63 -9.45
C PRO A 106 -12.70 -11.10 -9.13
N SER A 107 -11.48 -11.41 -8.70
CA SER A 107 -11.06 -12.75 -8.25
C SER A 107 -11.82 -13.25 -7.02
N ASP A 108 -12.42 -12.36 -6.23
CA ASP A 108 -13.13 -12.66 -5.00
C ASP A 108 -14.65 -12.45 -5.11
N ALA A 109 -15.18 -12.29 -6.33
CA ALA A 109 -16.59 -11.97 -6.57
C ALA A 109 -17.56 -12.98 -5.92
N GLU A 110 -17.25 -14.28 -5.97
CA GLU A 110 -18.07 -15.34 -5.36
C GLU A 110 -18.17 -15.22 -3.83
N ARG A 111 -17.22 -14.53 -3.19
CA ARG A 111 -17.13 -14.37 -1.73
C ARG A 111 -17.42 -12.94 -1.29
N ALA A 112 -17.97 -12.10 -2.18
CA ALA A 112 -18.16 -10.68 -1.90
C ALA A 112 -19.01 -10.43 -0.66
N ASP A 113 -20.09 -11.19 -0.48
CA ASP A 113 -20.97 -11.05 0.69
C ASP A 113 -20.27 -11.46 1.99
N ASP A 114 -19.51 -12.55 1.97
CA ASP A 114 -18.71 -12.99 3.11
C ASP A 114 -17.65 -11.95 3.48
N ILE A 115 -16.97 -11.36 2.50
CA ILE A 115 -15.94 -10.34 2.71
C ILE A 115 -16.54 -9.10 3.36
N ARG A 116 -17.68 -8.60 2.85
CA ARG A 116 -18.40 -7.45 3.44
C ARG A 116 -18.73 -7.69 4.91
N VAL A 117 -19.05 -8.92 5.27
CA VAL A 117 -19.38 -9.33 6.63
C VAL A 117 -18.13 -9.44 7.50
N MET A 118 -17.01 -9.97 6.98
CA MET A 118 -15.77 -10.18 7.72
C MET A 118 -14.97 -8.92 8.00
N LEU A 119 -15.10 -7.89 7.16
CA LEU A 119 -14.35 -6.65 7.31
C LEU A 119 -14.77 -5.88 8.58
N PRO A 120 -13.82 -5.22 9.26
CA PRO A 120 -14.14 -4.38 10.41
C PRO A 120 -15.03 -3.22 9.98
N GLN A 121 -16.10 -3.00 10.73
CA GLN A 121 -17.01 -1.88 10.51
C GLN A 121 -16.45 -0.65 11.20
N PHE A 122 -16.22 0.41 10.44
CA PHE A 122 -15.81 1.71 10.94
C PHE A 122 -16.74 2.80 10.41
N SER A 123 -16.74 3.93 11.10
CA SER A 123 -17.42 5.15 10.69
C SER A 123 -16.41 6.29 10.70
N MET A 124 -16.74 7.39 10.04
CA MET A 124 -15.91 8.59 10.11
C MET A 124 -15.85 9.14 11.54
N PRO A 125 -14.80 9.88 11.91
CA PRO A 125 -14.72 10.52 13.21
C PRO A 125 -15.99 11.34 13.53
N GLY A 126 -16.70 10.97 14.60
CA GLY A 126 -17.93 11.63 15.04
C GLY A 126 -19.22 11.00 14.50
N GLU A 127 -19.15 10.04 13.58
CA GLU A 127 -20.32 9.33 13.06
C GLU A 127 -20.59 8.02 13.82
N ALA A 128 -21.87 7.65 13.90
CA ALA A 128 -22.27 6.35 14.43
C ALA A 128 -21.75 5.23 13.52
N ARG A 129 -21.25 4.14 14.12
CA ARG A 129 -20.82 2.96 13.34
C ARG A 129 -22.01 2.34 12.61
N VAL A 130 -21.81 2.04 11.33
CA VAL A 130 -22.80 1.33 10.51
C VAL A 130 -22.76 -0.15 10.85
N ILE A 131 -23.90 -0.70 11.29
CA ILE A 131 -24.07 -2.12 11.56
C ILE A 131 -24.68 -2.77 10.32
N TYR A 132 -23.86 -3.41 9.49
CA TYR A 132 -24.34 -4.10 8.27
C TYR A 132 -25.00 -5.47 8.53
N ARG A 133 -25.00 -5.96 9.78
CA ARG A 133 -25.55 -7.27 10.13
C ARG A 133 -26.88 -7.10 10.87
N GLU A 134 -27.96 -7.69 10.37
CA GLU A 134 -29.09 -8.05 11.22
C GLU A 134 -28.68 -9.26 12.06
N LEU A 135 -28.18 -8.98 13.26
CA LEU A 135 -27.87 -10.03 14.22
C LEU A 135 -29.18 -10.49 14.90
N PRO A 136 -29.39 -11.80 15.12
CA PRO A 136 -30.53 -12.29 15.88
C PRO A 136 -30.50 -11.91 17.37
N PHE A 137 -29.47 -11.16 17.79
CA PHE A 137 -29.29 -10.65 19.14
C PHE A 137 -28.72 -9.22 19.11
N ILE A 138 -29.10 -8.41 20.09
CA ILE A 138 -28.56 -7.06 20.29
C ILE A 138 -27.39 -7.16 21.29
N HIS A 139 -26.17 -6.86 20.85
CA HIS A 139 -25.03 -6.74 21.77
C HIS A 139 -25.19 -5.43 22.56
N ARG A 140 -25.60 -5.51 23.83
CA ARG A 140 -25.70 -4.34 24.71
C ARG A 140 -24.35 -4.13 25.39
N PHE A 141 -23.55 -3.21 24.87
CA PHE A 141 -22.41 -2.69 25.61
C PHE A 141 -22.93 -1.79 26.74
N HIS A 142 -22.80 -2.26 27.98
CA HIS A 142 -23.05 -1.42 29.14
C HIS A 142 -21.96 -0.35 29.22
N THR A 143 -22.34 0.90 28.98
CA THR A 143 -21.45 2.04 29.22
C THR A 143 -21.86 2.62 30.58
N PRO A 144 -21.05 2.44 31.64
CA PRO A 144 -21.36 2.91 32.99
C PRO A 144 -21.40 4.44 33.09
#